data_AF-A0A5D4U5J2-F1
#
_entry.id   AF-A0A5D4U5J2-F1
#
_cell.length_a   1.000
_cell.length_b   1.000
_cell.length_c   1.000
_cell.angle_alpha   90.00
_cell.angle_beta   90.00
_cell.angle_gamma   90.00
#
_symmetry.space_group_name_H-M   'P 1'
#
loop_
_entity.id
_entity.type
_entity.pdbx_description
1 polymer ?
#
loop_
_entity_poly.entity_id
_entity_poly.type
_entity_poly.pdbx_seq_one_letter_code
_entity_poly.pdbx_strand_id
1 'polypeptide(L)'
;MRVRKRMRGKILIQLILIGGIVSMFVPPISANTNINDLIPNDYQNNDFKKNTDLIHDQTLTNEKIKIPEEQKSLTFEGISINKLNELTDKLFKSEEKDTNTIKAKAENLKLFSESESARLGSLEERSQNGSSLPILIAVLVGICVLLLITVIVIWSRSAQGSKG
;
A
#
# COMPACT_ATOMS: atom_id res chain seq x y z
N MET A 1 47.65 -27.57 28.69
CA MET A 1 46.98 -26.50 27.90
C MET A 1 45.60 -26.85 27.31
N ARG A 2 45.06 -28.06 27.50
CA ARG A 2 43.83 -28.54 26.82
C ARG A 2 42.50 -28.17 27.52
N VAL A 3 42.54 -27.89 28.83
CA VAL A 3 41.35 -27.57 29.66
C VAL A 3 40.81 -26.15 29.42
N ARG A 4 41.70 -25.16 29.21
CA ARG A 4 41.32 -23.76 28.93
C ARG A 4 40.50 -23.63 27.64
N LYS A 5 40.78 -24.43 26.61
CA LYS A 5 40.03 -24.43 25.34
C LYS A 5 38.59 -24.96 25.52
N ARG A 6 38.40 -25.96 26.40
CA ARG A 6 37.09 -26.56 26.70
C ARG A 6 36.21 -25.64 27.57
N MET A 7 36.78 -24.87 28.50
CA MET A 7 36.04 -23.85 29.27
C MET A 7 35.63 -22.65 28.41
N ARG A 8 36.51 -22.17 27.53
CA ARG A 8 36.18 -21.06 26.60
C ARG A 8 35.02 -21.40 25.67
N GLY A 9 34.96 -22.64 25.16
CA GLY A 9 33.84 -23.09 24.34
C GLY A 9 32.50 -23.15 25.09
N LYS A 10 32.50 -23.58 26.36
CA LYS A 10 31.30 -23.59 27.20
C LYS A 10 30.79 -22.19 27.53
N ILE A 11 31.70 -21.26 27.80
CA ILE A 11 31.36 -19.84 28.04
C ILE A 11 30.77 -19.22 26.76
N LEU A 12 31.35 -19.53 25.59
CA LEU A 12 30.85 -19.04 24.31
C LEU A 12 29.42 -19.55 24.03
N ILE A 13 29.17 -20.83 24.30
CA ILE A 13 27.83 -21.43 24.16
C ILE A 13 26.83 -20.82 25.14
N GLN A 14 27.23 -20.55 26.39
CA GLN A 14 26.37 -19.87 27.35
C GLN A 14 26.03 -18.43 26.92
N LEU A 15 26.98 -17.68 26.36
CA LEU A 15 26.73 -16.34 25.86
C LEU A 15 25.77 -16.33 24.66
N ILE A 16 25.89 -17.30 23.76
CA ILE A 16 24.95 -17.47 22.63
C ILE A 16 23.55 -17.81 23.14
N LEU A 17 23.45 -18.69 24.13
CA LEU A 17 22.16 -19.06 24.73
C LEU A 17 21.50 -17.87 25.42
N ILE A 18 22.25 -17.07 26.18
CA ILE A 18 21.76 -15.86 26.83
C ILE A 18 21.35 -14.82 25.78
N GLY A 19 22.15 -14.62 24.73
CA GLY A 19 21.82 -13.71 23.63
C GLY A 19 20.52 -14.09 22.91
N GLY A 20 20.29 -15.40 22.69
CA GLY A 20 19.05 -15.91 22.13
C GLY A 20 17.83 -15.67 23.05
N ILE A 21 18.00 -15.86 24.36
CA ILE A 21 16.94 -15.60 25.34
C ILE A 21 16.61 -14.10 25.39
N VAL A 22 17.61 -13.22 25.41
CA VAL A 22 17.39 -11.76 25.40
C VAL A 22 16.66 -11.31 24.12
N SER A 23 16.97 -11.93 22.98
CA SER A 23 16.28 -11.66 21.71
C SER A 23 14.79 -12.05 21.73
N MET A 24 14.35 -12.98 22.59
CA MET A 24 12.92 -13.32 22.74
C MET A 24 12.13 -12.29 23.54
N PHE A 25 12.80 -11.42 24.31
CA PHE A 25 12.15 -10.38 25.12
C PHE A 25 12.09 -9.01 24.45
N VAL A 26 12.57 -8.88 23.21
CA VAL A 26 12.44 -7.62 22.46
C VAL A 26 11.03 -7.58 21.85
N PRO A 27 10.16 -6.64 22.27
CA PRO A 27 8.85 -6.50 21.65
C PRO A 27 9.01 -6.11 20.17
N PRO A 28 8.18 -6.66 19.26
CA PRO A 28 8.23 -6.26 17.86
C PRO A 28 7.91 -4.76 17.76
N ILE A 29 8.84 -3.99 17.20
CA ILE A 29 8.60 -2.59 16.84
C ILE A 29 7.70 -2.63 15.60
N SER A 30 6.39 -2.57 15.81
CA SER A 30 5.43 -2.38 14.73
C SER A 30 5.32 -0.89 14.44
N ALA A 31 5.23 -0.53 13.16
CA ALA A 31 4.74 0.80 12.81
C ALA A 31 3.34 0.97 13.42
N ASN A 32 3.09 2.13 14.02
CA ASN A 32 1.75 2.44 14.53
C ASN A 32 0.83 2.62 13.32
N THR A 33 -0.11 1.68 13.15
CA THR A 33 -1.09 1.69 12.06
C THR A 33 -2.33 2.52 12.41
N ASN A 34 -2.37 3.13 13.60
CA ASN A 34 -3.48 3.96 14.04
C ASN A 34 -3.50 5.29 13.26
N ILE A 35 -4.52 5.46 12.44
CA ILE A 35 -4.74 6.67 11.65
C ILE A 35 -4.85 7.95 12.50
N ASN A 36 -5.28 7.83 13.76
CA ASN A 36 -5.44 8.97 14.67
C ASN A 36 -4.09 9.50 15.21
N ASP A 37 -3.03 8.70 15.10
CA ASP A 37 -1.69 9.06 15.56
C ASP A 37 -0.78 9.56 14.41
N LEU A 38 -1.31 9.60 13.18
CA LEU A 38 -0.63 10.14 12.02
C LEU A 38 -0.68 11.67 12.06
N ILE A 39 0.48 12.31 12.09
CA ILE A 39 0.60 13.74 11.83
C ILE A 39 0.50 13.94 10.31
N PRO A 40 -0.43 14.77 9.81
CA PRO A 40 -0.51 15.08 8.39
C PRO A 40 0.83 15.57 7.86
N ASN A 41 1.19 15.15 6.65
CA ASN A 41 2.39 15.65 6.00
C ASN A 41 2.17 17.10 5.55
N ASP A 42 2.60 18.07 6.36
CA ASP A 42 2.54 19.48 6.02
C ASP A 42 3.58 19.82 4.93
N TYR A 43 3.10 20.48 3.87
CA TYR A 43 3.98 20.95 2.80
C TYR A 43 4.92 22.02 3.35
N GLN A 44 6.22 21.74 3.35
CA GLN A 44 7.22 22.74 3.65
C GLN A 44 7.43 23.63 2.42
N ASN A 45 7.00 24.88 2.51
CA ASN A 45 7.22 25.87 1.47
C ASN A 45 8.70 26.25 1.43
N ASN A 46 9.48 25.46 0.70
CA ASN A 46 10.87 25.78 0.39
C ASN A 46 10.87 26.86 -0.70
N ASP A 47 11.69 27.91 -0.52
CA ASP A 47 11.86 28.96 -1.51
C ASP A 47 12.43 28.39 -2.81
N PHE A 48 11.53 28.08 -3.75
CA PHE A 48 11.92 27.56 -5.05
C PHE A 48 12.55 28.70 -5.86
N LYS A 49 13.88 28.63 -6.08
CA LYS A 49 14.56 29.55 -6.99
C LYS A 49 14.13 29.25 -8.42
N LYS A 50 13.13 30.01 -8.91
CA LYS A 50 12.64 29.92 -10.28
C LYS A 50 13.74 30.38 -11.25
N ASN A 51 14.50 29.43 -11.80
CA ASN A 51 15.46 29.67 -12.88
C ASN A 51 14.71 29.84 -14.21
N THR A 52 14.11 31.02 -14.39
CA THR A 52 13.47 31.44 -15.65
C THR A 52 14.43 32.13 -16.63
N ASP A 53 15.72 32.18 -16.29
CA ASP A 53 16.76 32.87 -17.07
C ASP A 53 16.89 32.34 -18.50
N LEU A 54 16.49 31.08 -18.74
CA LEU A 54 16.48 30.43 -20.06
C LEU A 54 15.14 30.56 -20.81
N ILE A 55 14.09 31.12 -20.18
CA ILE A 55 12.78 31.35 -20.82
C ILE A 55 12.70 32.77 -21.40
N HIS A 56 13.84 33.31 -21.82
CA HIS A 56 13.90 34.53 -22.61
C HIS A 56 14.49 34.14 -23.96
N ASP A 57 13.62 33.70 -24.87
CA ASP A 57 13.98 33.60 -26.27
C ASP A 57 14.15 35.04 -26.78
N GLN A 58 15.41 35.50 -26.86
CA GLN A 58 15.77 36.84 -27.32
C GLN A 58 15.25 37.13 -28.74
N THR A 59 14.77 36.09 -29.44
CA THR A 59 14.10 36.21 -30.74
C THR A 59 12.69 36.79 -30.66
N LEU A 60 12.02 36.75 -29.49
CA LEU A 60 10.69 37.37 -29.28
C LEU A 60 10.76 38.91 -29.20
N THR A 61 11.97 39.48 -29.07
CA THR A 61 12.20 40.94 -29.07
C THR A 61 12.44 41.50 -30.48
N ASN A 62 12.57 40.63 -31.49
CA ASN A 62 12.55 41.08 -32.88
C ASN A 62 11.10 41.41 -33.26
N GLU A 63 10.92 42.64 -33.70
CA GLU A 63 9.67 43.23 -34.18
C GLU A 63 8.81 42.18 -34.91
N LYS A 64 7.62 41.88 -34.37
CA LYS A 64 6.67 40.98 -35.03
C LYS A 64 6.48 41.46 -36.46
N ILE A 65 6.86 40.63 -37.43
CA ILE A 65 6.67 40.89 -38.86
C ILE A 65 5.20 41.28 -39.05
N LYS A 66 4.96 42.49 -39.59
CA LYS A 66 3.60 42.97 -39.84
C LYS A 66 2.88 42.01 -40.78
N ILE A 67 1.70 41.56 -40.36
CA ILE A 67 0.85 40.66 -41.13
C ILE A 67 0.55 41.33 -42.49
N PRO A 68 0.84 40.68 -43.63
CA PRO A 68 0.50 41.21 -44.96
C PRO A 68 -0.99 41.55 -45.07
N GLU A 69 -1.33 42.66 -45.74
CA GLU A 69 -2.72 43.12 -45.85
C GLU A 69 -3.64 42.08 -46.51
N GLU A 70 -3.12 41.21 -47.37
CA GLU A 70 -3.86 40.07 -47.95
C GLU A 70 -4.37 39.11 -46.86
N GLN A 71 -3.55 38.79 -45.86
CA GLN A 71 -3.91 37.91 -44.75
C GLN A 71 -4.85 38.57 -43.74
N LYS A 72 -4.83 39.90 -43.66
CA LYS A 72 -5.70 40.68 -42.78
C LYS A 72 -7.14 40.72 -43.27
N SER A 73 -7.36 40.43 -44.56
CA SER A 73 -8.68 40.33 -45.18
C SER A 73 -9.36 38.97 -44.95
N LEU A 74 -8.61 37.97 -44.44
CA LEU A 74 -9.16 36.66 -44.08
C LEU A 74 -10.00 36.80 -42.81
N THR A 75 -11.31 36.69 -42.95
CA THR A 75 -12.23 36.56 -41.81
C THR A 75 -12.50 35.08 -41.53
N PHE A 76 -12.63 34.72 -40.25
CA PHE A 76 -13.02 33.37 -39.83
C PHE A 76 -14.54 33.12 -39.94
N GLU A 77 -15.26 34.07 -40.55
CA GLU A 77 -16.68 33.96 -40.86
C GLU A 77 -16.85 33.08 -42.10
N GLY A 78 -16.61 31.78 -41.92
CA GLY A 78 -17.07 30.78 -42.86
C GLY A 78 -18.59 30.79 -42.95
N ILE A 79 -19.15 30.43 -44.11
CA ILE A 79 -20.58 30.13 -44.25
C ILE A 79 -20.96 29.21 -43.10
N SER A 80 -21.95 29.61 -42.29
CA SER A 80 -22.44 28.80 -41.16
C SER A 80 -23.09 27.53 -41.70
N ILE A 81 -22.27 26.55 -42.04
CA ILE A 81 -22.75 25.27 -42.51
C ILE A 81 -23.43 24.65 -41.29
N ASN A 82 -24.76 24.65 -41.32
CA ASN A 82 -25.67 24.09 -40.30
C ASN A 82 -25.36 22.61 -39.95
N LYS A 83 -24.38 22.00 -40.61
CA LYS A 83 -23.80 20.68 -40.32
C LYS A 83 -23.23 20.55 -38.92
N LEU A 84 -22.80 21.62 -38.26
CA LEU A 84 -22.33 21.50 -36.87
C LEU A 84 -23.46 21.04 -35.96
N ASN A 85 -24.66 21.60 -36.11
CA ASN A 85 -25.83 21.21 -35.33
C ASN A 85 -26.27 19.78 -35.63
N GLU A 86 -26.21 19.36 -36.91
CA GLU A 86 -26.50 17.98 -37.32
C GLU A 86 -25.47 16.98 -36.78
N LEU A 87 -24.18 17.35 -36.79
CA LEU A 87 -23.10 16.53 -36.21
C LEU A 87 -23.20 16.45 -34.69
N THR A 88 -23.52 17.55 -34.01
CA THR A 88 -23.69 17.52 -32.56
C THR A 88 -24.90 16.66 -32.17
N ASP A 89 -26.00 16.74 -32.92
CA ASP A 89 -27.17 15.91 -32.66
C ASP A 89 -26.88 14.43 -32.95
N LYS A 90 -26.12 14.12 -34.01
CA LYS A 90 -25.72 12.74 -34.32
C LYS A 90 -24.71 12.14 -33.35
N LEU A 91 -23.76 12.94 -32.84
CA LEU A 91 -22.71 12.50 -31.92
C LEU A 91 -23.15 12.48 -30.46
N PHE A 92 -24.02 13.41 -30.06
CA PHE A 92 -24.38 13.62 -28.64
C PHE A 92 -25.86 13.39 -28.32
N LYS A 93 -26.75 13.28 -29.31
CA LYS A 93 -28.16 12.93 -29.11
C LYS A 93 -28.54 11.55 -29.70
N SER A 94 -27.56 10.73 -30.09
CA SER A 94 -27.84 9.35 -30.50
C SER A 94 -28.64 8.61 -29.42
N GLU A 95 -29.63 7.86 -29.87
CA GLU A 95 -30.79 7.31 -29.15
C GLU A 95 -30.48 6.36 -27.97
N GLU A 96 -29.21 6.03 -27.70
CA GLU A 96 -28.78 5.29 -26.49
C GLU A 96 -28.74 6.17 -25.22
N LYS A 97 -29.68 7.11 -25.14
CA LYS A 97 -29.67 8.25 -24.22
C LYS A 97 -29.69 7.86 -22.73
N ASP A 98 -30.12 6.63 -22.44
CA ASP A 98 -30.39 6.21 -21.06
C ASP A 98 -29.58 5.00 -20.58
N THR A 99 -28.64 4.43 -21.36
CA THR A 99 -27.92 3.19 -20.94
C THR A 99 -26.40 3.33 -20.84
N ASN A 100 -25.81 4.36 -21.46
CA ASN A 100 -24.36 4.57 -21.47
C ASN A 100 -23.86 5.73 -20.58
N THR A 101 -24.76 6.42 -19.88
CA THR A 101 -24.35 7.39 -18.87
C THR A 101 -23.89 6.67 -17.59
N ILE A 102 -22.88 7.22 -16.92
CA ILE A 102 -22.36 6.66 -15.65
C ILE A 102 -23.49 6.54 -14.62
N LYS A 103 -24.41 7.51 -14.58
CA LYS A 103 -25.59 7.50 -13.72
C LYS A 103 -26.48 6.28 -13.98
N ALA A 104 -26.86 6.04 -15.23
CA ALA A 104 -27.74 4.94 -15.59
C ALA A 104 -27.09 3.56 -15.36
N LYS A 105 -25.79 3.42 -15.69
CA LYS A 105 -25.05 2.18 -15.40
C LYS A 105 -24.92 1.93 -13.89
N ALA A 106 -24.63 2.97 -13.12
CA ALA A 106 -24.50 2.84 -11.67
C ALA A 106 -25.83 2.52 -10.98
N GLU A 107 -26.93 3.08 -11.48
CA GLU A 107 -28.28 2.75 -11.01
C GLU A 107 -28.70 1.32 -11.39
N ASN A 108 -28.43 0.89 -12.64
CA ASN A 108 -28.68 -0.47 -13.11
C ASN A 108 -27.89 -1.52 -12.29
N LEU A 109 -26.65 -1.20 -11.94
CA LEU A 109 -25.77 -2.03 -11.11
C LEU A 109 -25.98 -1.79 -9.59
N LYS A 110 -26.92 -0.92 -9.20
CA LYS A 110 -27.23 -0.55 -7.82
C LYS A 110 -26.02 -0.13 -6.97
N LEU A 111 -25.00 0.47 -7.60
CA LEU A 111 -23.73 0.81 -6.95
C LEU A 111 -23.87 1.89 -5.87
N PHE A 112 -24.94 2.70 -5.93
CA PHE A 112 -25.18 3.82 -5.02
C PHE A 112 -26.64 3.88 -4.54
N SER A 113 -27.40 2.79 -4.69
CA SER A 113 -28.80 2.72 -4.28
C SER A 113 -28.99 2.55 -2.78
N GLU A 114 -27.91 2.27 -2.06
CA GLU A 114 -27.90 2.09 -0.63
C GLU A 114 -27.53 3.42 0.04
N SER A 115 -28.46 3.99 0.83
CA SER A 115 -28.18 5.12 1.72
C SER A 115 -27.54 4.67 3.03
N GLU A 116 -26.91 3.50 3.05
CA GLU A 116 -26.08 3.11 4.17
C GLU A 116 -24.80 3.92 4.09
N SER A 117 -24.62 4.79 5.09
CA SER A 117 -23.36 5.45 5.40
C SER A 117 -22.25 4.43 5.19
N ALA A 118 -21.49 4.58 4.11
CA ALA A 118 -20.39 3.69 3.75
C ALA A 118 -19.30 3.85 4.82
N ARG A 119 -19.51 3.19 5.96
CA ARG A 119 -18.44 2.75 6.83
C ARG A 119 -17.75 1.64 6.08
N LEU A 120 -16.82 2.04 5.21
CA LEU A 120 -15.79 1.21 4.59
C LEU A 120 -14.79 0.70 5.66
N GLY A 121 -15.31 0.19 6.77
CA GLY A 121 -14.56 -0.26 7.95
C GLY A 121 -15.36 -1.22 8.82
N SER A 122 -16.43 -1.82 8.29
CA SER A 122 -17.26 -2.78 9.02
C SER A 122 -17.50 -4.08 8.23
N LEU A 123 -16.49 -4.52 7.46
CA LEU A 123 -16.36 -5.94 7.11
C LEU A 123 -15.39 -6.65 8.08
N GLU A 124 -15.29 -6.15 9.30
CA GLU A 124 -14.74 -6.95 10.38
C GLU A 124 -15.66 -6.79 11.59
N GLU A 125 -15.97 -7.93 12.19
CA GLU A 125 -16.87 -8.11 13.33
C GLU A 125 -18.38 -7.96 13.10
N ARG A 126 -18.98 -9.04 12.59
CA ARG A 126 -20.20 -9.55 13.25
C ARG A 126 -20.20 -11.07 13.39
N SER A 127 -19.92 -11.46 14.63
CA SER A 127 -20.56 -12.53 15.37
C SER A 127 -20.14 -13.99 15.10
N GLN A 128 -19.29 -14.46 16.02
CA GLN A 128 -19.49 -15.71 16.75
C GLN A 128 -19.71 -16.96 15.89
N ASN A 129 -18.62 -17.45 15.30
CA ASN A 129 -18.34 -18.89 15.29
C ASN A 129 -16.89 -19.03 15.74
N GLY A 130 -16.68 -19.66 16.89
CA GLY A 130 -15.35 -19.80 17.50
C GLY A 130 -14.35 -20.35 16.50
N SER A 131 -13.41 -19.51 16.08
CA SER A 131 -12.33 -19.95 15.19
C SER A 131 -11.52 -20.99 15.96
N SER A 132 -11.57 -22.23 15.47
CA SER A 132 -10.86 -23.39 16.02
C SER A 132 -9.35 -23.33 15.75
N LEU A 133 -8.88 -22.37 14.94
CA LEU A 133 -7.49 -22.19 14.58
C LEU A 133 -6.56 -21.89 15.77
N PRO A 134 -6.81 -20.90 16.64
CA PRO A 134 -5.96 -20.65 17.81
C PRO A 134 -5.88 -21.85 18.76
N ILE A 135 -6.98 -22.59 18.94
CA ILE A 135 -7.02 -23.78 19.79
C ILE A 135 -6.24 -24.93 19.15
N LEU A 136 -6.36 -25.14 17.84
CA LEU A 136 -5.61 -26.15 17.10
C LEU A 136 -4.10 -25.86 17.12
N ILE A 137 -3.72 -24.60 16.95
CA ILE A 137 -2.32 -24.15 17.06
C ILE A 137 -1.80 -24.40 18.48
N ALA A 138 -2.56 -24.05 19.52
CA ALA A 138 -2.16 -24.27 20.90
C ALA A 138 -1.96 -25.77 21.22
N VAL A 139 -2.84 -26.64 20.73
CA VAL A 139 -2.73 -28.09 20.89
C VAL A 139 -1.51 -28.63 20.14
N LEU A 140 -1.28 -28.18 18.89
CA LEU A 140 -0.14 -28.59 18.09
C LEU A 140 1.19 -28.22 18.77
N VAL A 141 1.29 -26.98 19.26
CA VAL A 141 2.46 -26.51 20.01
C VAL A 141 2.67 -27.33 21.28
N GLY A 142 1.61 -27.63 22.03
CA GLY A 142 1.69 -28.48 23.23
C GLY A 142 2.25 -29.87 22.93
N ILE A 143 1.79 -30.51 21.85
CA ILE A 143 2.29 -31.82 21.41
C ILE A 143 3.77 -31.75 21.01
N CYS A 144 4.16 -30.72 20.24
CA CYS A 144 5.56 -30.54 19.87
C CYS A 144 6.48 -30.39 21.09
N VAL A 145 6.08 -29.61 22.09
CA VAL A 145 6.86 -29.42 23.32
C VAL A 145 6.98 -30.74 24.10
N LEU A 146 5.89 -31.50 24.25
CA LEU A 146 5.93 -32.80 24.91
C LEU A 146 6.86 -33.79 24.22
N LEU A 147 6.85 -33.84 22.88
CA LEU A 147 7.76 -34.68 22.10
C LEU A 147 9.23 -34.27 22.26
N LEU A 148 9.52 -32.98 22.34
CA LEU A 148 10.89 -32.52 22.60
C LEU A 148 11.36 -32.94 23.99
N ILE A 149 10.50 -32.83 25.01
CA ILE A 149 10.82 -33.25 26.37
C ILE A 149 11.09 -34.77 26.42
N THR A 150 10.27 -35.59 25.77
CA THR A 150 10.47 -37.05 25.78
C THR A 150 11.77 -37.45 25.10
N VAL A 151 12.10 -36.86 23.95
CA VAL A 151 13.38 -37.09 23.25
C VAL A 151 14.56 -36.72 24.15
N ILE A 152 14.49 -35.56 24.82
CA ILE A 152 15.56 -35.11 25.74
C ILE A 152 15.69 -36.08 26.92
N VAL A 153 14.59 -36.54 27.51
CA VAL A 153 14.62 -37.50 28.64
C VAL A 153 15.19 -38.85 28.22
N ILE A 154 14.81 -39.35 27.05
CA ILE A 154 15.32 -40.61 26.50
C ILE A 154 16.81 -40.52 26.17
N TRP A 155 17.24 -39.42 25.56
CA TRP A 155 18.66 -39.15 25.31
C TRP A 155 19.45 -39.00 26.60
N SER A 156 18.90 -38.30 27.59
CA SER A 156 19.51 -38.14 28.92
C SER A 156 19.67 -39.48 29.65
N ARG A 157 18.64 -40.33 29.61
CA ARG A 157 18.70 -41.69 30.19
C ARG A 157 19.67 -42.60 29.44
N SER A 158 19.68 -42.56 28.11
CA SER A 158 20.64 -43.32 27.29
C SER A 158 22.08 -42.89 27.57
N ALA A 159 22.32 -41.59 27.73
CA ALA A 159 23.63 -41.05 28.12
C ALA A 159 24.07 -41.45 29.55
N GLN A 160 23.13 -41.70 30.45
CA GLN A 160 23.41 -42.19 31.81
C GLN A 160 23.59 -43.71 31.88
N GLY A 161 23.00 -44.48 30.96
CA GLY A 161 23.17 -45.94 30.85
C GLY A 161 24.55 -46.38 30.34
N SER A 162 25.38 -45.45 29.84
CA SER A 162 26.76 -45.71 29.39
C SER A 162 27.83 -45.42 30.46
N LYS A 163 27.43 -45.36 31.74
CA LYS A 163 28.33 -45.40 32.90
C LYS A 163 27.93 -46.56 33.82
N GLY A 164 27.99 -47.76 33.25
CA GLY A 164 28.15 -49.01 34.00
C GLY A 164 29.52 -49.56 33.66
#